data_AF-A0AAN9VH09-F1
#
_entry.id   AF-A0AAN9VH09-F1
#
_cell.length_a   1.000
_cell.length_b   1.000
_cell.length_c   1.000
_cell.angle_alpha   90.00
_cell.angle_beta   90.00
_cell.angle_gamma   90.00
#
_symmetry.space_group_name_H-M   'P 1'
#
loop_
_entity.id
_entity.type
_entity.pdbx_description
1 polymer ?
#
loop_
_entity_poly.entity_id
_entity_poly.type
_entity_poly.pdbx_seq_one_letter_code
_entity_poly.pdbx_strand_id
1 'polypeptide(L)'
;MAQTRDLNAGMRCIKYMLFVFNLLFAMTGVLVITVGISINAIYRDYVAFLDHRFIPPTTLLVVTGFIIFVVAFFGCFGAIRESTCMIMVFSVLLGVIFVLEFSAAIAAYMLHDGLTNMLFEKMNATMYDYYSDINAQTTVDFMQQELQCCGITNASDWNNIYAAHTGDSSLISALPEPLNLKKIPGSCCAEFSDYLENMECIPFAGGCLSHMKFLVGQSALLLATAAMSIAILQLLGVMFGCSLAKSIRLHKTERLRRRQELREQLVNSYTQLGTADPKKTFPVVFMDHENKSSTA
;
A
#
# COMPACT_ATOMS: atom_id res chain seq x y z
N MET A 1 34.79 27.49 7.38
CA MET A 1 33.84 27.34 8.50
C MET A 1 32.38 27.58 8.12
N ALA A 2 32.05 28.54 7.24
CA ALA A 2 30.67 28.73 6.75
C ALA A 2 30.13 27.49 6.00
N GLN A 3 30.90 27.00 5.01
CA GLN A 3 30.53 25.83 4.20
C GLN A 3 30.32 24.52 5.01
N THR A 4 31.00 24.37 6.15
CA THR A 4 30.78 23.23 7.06
C THR A 4 29.56 23.40 7.97
N ARG A 5 29.10 24.63 8.25
CA ARG A 5 27.87 24.89 9.01
C ARG A 5 26.63 24.66 8.15
N ASP A 6 26.66 25.06 6.88
CA ASP A 6 25.56 24.88 5.93
C ASP A 6 25.32 23.40 5.60
N LEU A 7 26.40 22.62 5.42
CA LEU A 7 26.32 21.17 5.23
C LEU A 7 25.72 20.45 6.44
N ASN A 8 26.07 20.89 7.66
CA ASN A 8 25.53 20.36 8.91
C ASN A 8 24.07 20.77 9.18
N ALA A 9 23.60 21.89 8.60
CA ALA A 9 22.21 22.32 8.67
C ALA A 9 21.34 21.53 7.69
N GLY A 10 21.78 21.37 6.44
CA GLY A 10 21.08 20.59 5.42
C GLY A 10 20.88 19.12 5.83
N MET A 11 21.89 18.52 6.45
CA MET A 11 21.81 17.13 6.93
C MET A 11 20.79 16.94 8.07
N ARG A 12 20.70 17.93 8.97
CA ARG A 12 19.68 17.95 10.01
C ARG A 12 18.30 18.12 9.42
N CYS A 13 18.15 19.01 8.43
CA CYS A 13 16.88 19.19 7.71
C CYS A 13 16.41 17.90 7.03
N ILE A 14 17.28 17.21 6.28
CA ILE A 14 16.98 15.94 5.63
C ILE A 14 16.55 14.88 6.66
N LYS A 15 17.24 14.79 7.80
CA LYS A 15 16.89 13.86 8.87
C LYS A 15 15.48 14.11 9.40
N TYR A 16 15.13 15.37 9.70
CA TYR A 16 13.80 15.71 10.21
C TYR A 16 12.70 15.53 9.15
N MET A 17 12.95 15.93 7.91
CA MET A 17 12.04 15.72 6.79
C MET A 17 11.75 14.22 6.63
N LEU A 18 12.79 13.38 6.53
CA LEU A 18 12.64 11.94 6.39
C LEU A 18 11.87 11.34 7.57
N PHE A 19 12.14 11.79 8.80
CA PHE A 19 11.41 11.33 9.97
C PHE A 19 9.92 11.70 9.92
N VAL A 20 9.59 12.97 9.63
CA VAL A 20 8.19 13.43 9.58
C VAL A 20 7.42 12.75 8.46
N PHE A 21 7.99 12.66 7.25
CA PHE A 21 7.34 11.97 6.13
C PHE A 21 7.10 10.49 6.42
N ASN A 22 8.08 9.77 6.97
CA ASN A 22 7.88 8.37 7.34
C ASN A 22 6.87 8.22 8.49
N LEU A 23 6.80 9.17 9.43
CA LEU A 23 5.80 9.12 10.50
C LEU A 23 4.38 9.27 9.92
N LEU A 24 4.19 10.20 8.98
CA LEU A 24 2.92 10.35 8.27
C LEU A 24 2.54 9.07 7.52
N PHE A 25 3.49 8.45 6.80
CA PHE A 25 3.23 7.17 6.13
C PHE A 25 2.93 6.02 7.10
N ALA A 26 3.55 6.00 8.28
CA ALA A 26 3.23 5.01 9.30
C ALA A 26 1.77 5.18 9.79
N MET A 27 1.35 6.43 10.02
CA MET A 27 -0.03 6.74 10.42
C MET A 27 -1.04 6.37 9.33
N THR A 28 -0.76 6.67 8.06
CA THR A 28 -1.63 6.27 6.95
C THR A 28 -1.67 4.75 6.79
N GLY A 29 -0.54 4.05 6.96
CA GLY A 29 -0.49 2.59 6.95
C GLY A 29 -1.41 1.97 8.01
N VAL A 30 -1.35 2.45 9.25
CA VAL A 30 -2.24 1.99 10.34
C VAL A 30 -3.71 2.28 10.03
N LEU A 31 -4.01 3.46 9.50
CA LEU A 31 -5.38 3.84 9.12
C LEU A 31 -5.92 2.92 8.01
N VAL A 32 -5.14 2.68 6.97
CA VAL A 32 -5.50 1.79 5.85
C VAL A 32 -5.73 0.36 6.33
N ILE A 33 -4.86 -0.16 7.21
CA ILE A 33 -5.03 -1.49 7.83
C ILE A 33 -6.34 -1.53 8.62
N THR A 34 -6.60 -0.52 9.45
CA THR A 34 -7.80 -0.47 10.30
C THR A 34 -9.08 -0.45 9.45
N VAL A 35 -9.12 0.37 8.40
CA VAL A 35 -10.23 0.42 7.44
C VAL A 35 -10.39 -0.92 6.73
N GLY A 36 -9.30 -1.51 6.23
CA GLY A 36 -9.33 -2.80 5.54
C GLY A 36 -9.84 -3.94 6.43
N ILE A 37 -9.39 -4.01 7.68
CA ILE A 37 -9.89 -4.99 8.66
C ILE A 37 -11.36 -4.75 9.00
N SER A 38 -11.77 -3.49 9.15
CA SER A 38 -13.15 -3.14 9.49
C SER A 38 -14.11 -3.56 8.37
N ILE A 39 -13.78 -3.25 7.11
CA ILE A 39 -14.55 -3.71 5.94
C ILE A 39 -14.55 -5.24 5.88
N ASN A 40 -13.39 -5.88 6.04
CA ASN A 40 -13.32 -7.34 5.99
C ASN A 40 -14.11 -8.02 7.13
N ALA A 41 -14.25 -7.38 8.29
CA ALA A 41 -15.05 -7.90 9.39
C ALA A 41 -16.56 -7.80 9.13
N ILE A 42 -17.00 -6.72 8.46
CA ILE A 42 -18.41 -6.53 8.08
C ILE A 42 -18.80 -7.50 6.96
N TYR A 43 -17.90 -7.74 6.00
CA TYR A 43 -18.14 -8.59 4.83
C TYR A 43 -17.45 -9.97 4.95
N ARG A 44 -17.28 -10.48 6.16
CA ARG A 44 -16.47 -11.69 6.43
C ARG A 44 -17.02 -12.95 5.74
N ASP A 45 -18.35 -13.06 5.69
CA ASP A 45 -19.05 -14.17 5.04
C ASP A 45 -18.97 -14.08 3.50
N TYR A 46 -18.66 -12.91 2.94
CA TYR A 46 -18.56 -12.66 1.50
C TYR A 46 -17.20 -13.09 0.93
N VAL A 47 -16.14 -12.99 1.74
CA VAL A 47 -14.75 -13.28 1.33
C VAL A 47 -14.43 -14.78 1.37
N ALA A 48 -15.11 -15.55 2.24
CA ALA A 48 -14.85 -16.98 2.42
C ALA A 48 -15.35 -17.84 1.23
N PHE A 49 -16.23 -17.31 0.39
CA PHE A 49 -16.83 -18.02 -0.76
C PHE A 49 -16.16 -17.70 -2.10
N LEU A 50 -15.30 -16.68 -2.18
CA LEU A 50 -14.50 -16.43 -3.38
C LEU A 50 -13.51 -17.59 -3.55
N ASP A 51 -13.60 -18.30 -4.67
CA ASP A 51 -12.69 -19.39 -5.04
C ASP A 51 -11.23 -19.03 -4.71
N HIS A 52 -10.44 -20.00 -4.26
CA HIS A 52 -9.07 -19.83 -3.72
C HIS A 52 -8.10 -19.07 -4.65
N ARG A 53 -8.51 -18.86 -5.90
CA ARG A 53 -7.79 -18.15 -6.97
C ARG A 53 -7.97 -16.63 -6.94
N PHE A 54 -8.88 -16.06 -6.14
CA PHE A 54 -9.14 -14.62 -6.14
C PHE A 54 -8.83 -13.96 -4.80
N ILE A 55 -7.98 -12.92 -4.82
CA ILE A 55 -7.68 -12.11 -3.63
C ILE A 55 -8.65 -10.93 -3.64
N PRO A 56 -9.53 -10.78 -2.63
CA PRO A 56 -10.48 -9.67 -2.61
C PRO A 56 -9.75 -8.32 -2.41
N PRO A 57 -10.31 -7.21 -2.95
CA PRO A 57 -9.70 -5.88 -2.82
C PRO A 57 -9.42 -5.45 -1.36
N THR A 58 -10.27 -5.88 -0.42
CA THR A 58 -10.11 -5.60 1.01
C THR A 58 -8.86 -6.25 1.60
N THR A 59 -8.52 -7.47 1.16
CA THR A 59 -7.28 -8.15 1.58
C THR A 59 -6.05 -7.46 0.99
N LEU A 60 -6.11 -7.04 -0.27
CA LEU A 60 -5.04 -6.24 -0.88
C LEU A 60 -4.81 -4.92 -0.12
N LEU A 61 -5.89 -4.27 0.34
CA LEU A 61 -5.81 -3.04 1.13
C LEU A 61 -5.06 -3.26 2.45
N VAL A 62 -5.37 -4.33 3.18
CA VAL A 62 -4.69 -4.69 4.43
C VAL A 62 -3.21 -5.02 4.20
N VAL A 63 -2.91 -5.84 3.19
CA VAL A 63 -1.52 -6.22 2.85
C VAL A 63 -0.70 -4.99 2.44
N THR A 64 -1.26 -4.12 1.61
CA THR A 64 -0.62 -2.88 1.17
C THR A 64 -0.37 -1.94 2.36
N GLY A 65 -1.36 -1.76 3.23
CA GLY A 65 -1.22 -0.96 4.45
C GLY A 65 -0.14 -1.50 5.38
N PHE A 66 -0.03 -2.82 5.52
CA PHE A 66 1.03 -3.47 6.30
C PHE A 66 2.42 -3.21 5.70
N ILE A 67 2.58 -3.34 4.39
CA ILE A 67 3.85 -3.03 3.70
C ILE A 67 4.23 -1.57 3.94
N ILE A 68 3.29 -0.63 3.77
CA ILE A 68 3.52 0.80 4.02
C ILE A 68 3.99 1.02 5.46
N PHE A 69 3.31 0.42 6.45
CA PHE A 69 3.68 0.53 7.85
C PHE A 69 5.09 -0.01 8.14
N VAL A 70 5.44 -1.19 7.62
CA VAL A 70 6.76 -1.81 7.83
C VAL A 70 7.88 -0.95 7.22
N VAL A 71 7.70 -0.48 5.99
CA VAL A 71 8.67 0.40 5.33
C VAL A 71 8.85 1.69 6.12
N ALA A 72 7.74 2.33 6.49
CA ALA A 72 7.74 3.56 7.28
C ALA A 72 8.37 3.37 8.67
N PHE A 73 8.16 2.23 9.30
CA PHE A 73 8.79 1.85 10.57
C PHE A 73 10.32 1.82 10.45
N PHE A 74 10.86 1.13 9.44
CA PHE A 74 12.31 1.12 9.22
C PHE A 74 12.87 2.50 8.90
N GLY A 75 12.13 3.33 8.16
CA GLY A 75 12.48 4.73 7.90
C GLY A 75 12.55 5.57 9.18
N CYS A 76 11.50 5.54 10.00
CA CYS A 76 11.42 6.29 11.27
C CYS A 76 12.48 5.82 12.28
N PHE A 77 12.52 4.53 12.58
CA PHE A 77 13.43 3.98 13.58
C PHE A 77 14.89 4.05 13.11
N GLY A 78 15.14 3.89 11.81
CA GLY A 78 16.46 4.12 11.23
C GLY A 78 16.95 5.56 11.43
N ALA A 79 16.08 6.54 11.19
CA ALA A 79 16.39 7.95 11.41
C ALA A 79 16.60 8.30 12.89
N ILE A 80 15.74 7.81 13.80
CA ILE A 80 15.85 8.07 15.24
C ILE A 80 17.10 7.41 15.84
N ARG A 81 17.31 6.12 15.55
CA ARG A 81 18.43 5.33 16.11
C ARG A 81 19.78 5.65 15.47
N GLU A 82 19.79 6.50 14.44
CA GLU A 82 20.96 6.76 13.60
C GLU A 82 21.62 5.44 13.15
N SER A 83 20.80 4.44 12.84
CA SER A 83 21.24 3.10 12.48
C SER A 83 21.38 3.00 10.98
N THR A 84 22.61 2.91 10.50
CA THR A 84 22.92 2.77 9.07
C THR A 84 22.32 1.50 8.47
N CYS A 85 22.22 0.42 9.26
CA CYS A 85 21.62 -0.83 8.80
C CYS A 85 20.12 -0.65 8.53
N MET A 86 19.37 -0.06 9.46
CA MET A 86 17.91 0.14 9.31
C MET A 86 17.58 1.09 8.14
N ILE A 87 18.34 2.17 7.97
CA ILE A 87 18.15 3.10 6.85
C ILE A 87 18.46 2.42 5.52
N MET A 88 19.48 1.56 5.46
CA MET A 88 19.78 0.78 4.25
C MET A 88 18.65 -0.22 3.94
N VAL A 89 18.10 -0.90 4.95
CA VAL A 89 16.93 -1.78 4.76
C VAL A 89 15.75 -1.00 4.20
N PHE A 90 15.44 0.18 4.76
CA PHE A 90 14.43 1.08 4.22
C PHE A 90 14.66 1.42 2.73
N SER A 91 15.88 1.83 2.36
CA SER A 91 16.22 2.15 0.97
C SER A 91 16.12 0.94 0.04
N VAL A 92 16.54 -0.25 0.49
CA VAL A 92 16.41 -1.49 -0.29
C VAL A 92 14.94 -1.88 -0.48
N LEU A 93 14.12 -1.79 0.57
CA LEU A 93 12.69 -2.08 0.47
C LEU A 93 11.99 -1.15 -0.53
N LEU A 94 12.27 0.16 -0.48
CA LEU A 94 11.75 1.10 -1.48
C LEU A 94 12.21 0.75 -2.91
N GLY A 95 13.47 0.35 -3.08
CA GLY A 95 13.99 -0.07 -4.38
C GLY A 95 13.30 -1.34 -4.91
N VAL A 96 13.05 -2.33 -4.04
CA VAL A 96 12.30 -3.54 -4.41
C VAL A 96 10.87 -3.19 -4.81
N ILE A 97 10.19 -2.33 -4.05
CA ILE A 97 8.83 -1.88 -4.37
C ILE A 97 8.81 -1.16 -5.73
N PHE A 98 9.78 -0.28 -6.01
CA PHE A 98 9.88 0.40 -7.30
C PHE A 98 10.01 -0.58 -8.47
N VAL A 99 10.82 -1.63 -8.33
CA VAL A 99 10.97 -2.67 -9.37
C VAL A 99 9.67 -3.45 -9.56
N LEU A 100 8.96 -3.76 -8.48
CA LEU A 100 7.66 -4.43 -8.54
C LEU A 100 6.61 -3.54 -9.22
N GLU A 101 6.57 -2.25 -8.89
CA GLU A 101 5.66 -1.27 -9.49
C GLU A 101 5.91 -1.11 -10.99
N PHE A 102 7.18 -0.98 -11.39
CA PHE A 102 7.56 -0.92 -12.81
C PHE A 102 7.18 -2.20 -13.56
N SER A 103 7.42 -3.36 -12.95
CA SER A 103 7.07 -4.66 -13.53
C SER A 103 5.55 -4.82 -13.66
N ALA A 104 4.78 -4.39 -12.66
CA ALA A 104 3.32 -4.36 -12.69
C ALA A 104 2.79 -3.42 -13.78
N ALA A 105 3.41 -2.26 -13.97
CA ALA A 105 3.04 -1.32 -15.04
C ALA A 105 3.22 -1.93 -16.44
N ILE A 106 4.33 -2.65 -16.67
CA ILE A 106 4.56 -3.37 -17.93
C ILE A 106 3.51 -4.47 -18.12
N ALA A 107 3.25 -5.27 -17.08
CA ALA A 107 2.25 -6.33 -17.14
C ALA A 107 0.84 -5.80 -17.43
N ALA A 108 0.46 -4.69 -16.79
CA ALA A 108 -0.82 -4.01 -17.03
C ALA A 108 -0.94 -3.52 -18.47
N TYR A 109 0.14 -2.97 -19.05
CA TYR A 109 0.16 -2.55 -20.44
C TYR A 109 -0.03 -3.73 -21.40
N MET A 110 0.65 -4.86 -21.15
CA MET A 110 0.51 -6.06 -21.99
C MET A 110 -0.88 -6.69 -21.90
N LEU A 111 -1.52 -6.66 -20.73
CA LEU A 111 -2.83 -7.27 -20.51
C LEU A 111 -4.00 -6.38 -20.94
N HIS A 112 -3.74 -5.11 -21.25
CA HIS A 112 -4.79 -4.14 -21.60
C HIS A 112 -5.71 -4.64 -22.73
N ASP A 113 -5.15 -5.29 -23.75
CA ASP A 113 -5.93 -5.81 -24.88
C ASP A 113 -6.85 -6.98 -24.48
N GLY A 114 -6.42 -7.82 -23.53
CA GLY A 114 -7.19 -8.95 -23.01
C GLY A 114 -8.16 -8.58 -21.88
N LEU A 115 -8.02 -7.39 -21.28
CA LEU A 115 -8.79 -6.95 -20.12
C LEU A 115 -10.30 -7.00 -20.38
N THR A 116 -10.74 -6.60 -21.57
CA THR A 116 -12.15 -6.64 -21.97
C THR A 116 -12.74 -8.05 -21.85
N ASN A 117 -12.03 -9.05 -22.37
CA ASN A 117 -12.53 -10.43 -22.41
C ASN A 117 -12.53 -11.02 -21.01
N MET A 118 -11.49 -10.75 -20.22
CA MET A 118 -11.43 -11.16 -18.83
C MET A 118 -12.59 -10.55 -18.01
N LEU A 119 -12.87 -9.26 -18.20
CA LEU A 119 -14.00 -8.60 -17.55
C LEU A 119 -15.33 -9.21 -17.98
N PHE A 120 -15.52 -9.47 -19.27
CA PHE A 120 -16.72 -10.15 -19.76
C PHE A 120 -16.91 -11.53 -19.13
N GLU A 121 -15.88 -12.38 -19.15
CA GLU A 121 -15.93 -13.73 -18.56
C GLU A 121 -16.25 -13.69 -17.06
N LYS A 122 -15.66 -12.72 -16.33
CA LYS A 122 -15.91 -12.56 -14.90
C LYS A 122 -17.33 -12.05 -14.62
N MET A 123 -17.79 -11.03 -15.34
CA MET A 123 -19.17 -10.56 -15.22
C MET A 123 -20.17 -11.67 -15.54
N ASN A 124 -19.90 -12.48 -16.57
CA ASN A 124 -20.75 -13.59 -16.97
C ASN A 124 -20.82 -14.69 -15.90
N ALA A 125 -19.67 -15.08 -15.34
CA ALA A 125 -19.63 -16.05 -14.24
C ALA A 125 -20.39 -15.54 -13.01
N THR A 126 -20.12 -14.30 -12.58
CA THR A 126 -20.81 -13.70 -11.42
C THR A 126 -22.32 -13.55 -11.67
N MET A 127 -22.73 -13.17 -12.88
CA MET A 127 -24.16 -13.09 -13.21
C MET A 127 -24.84 -14.46 -13.26
N TYR A 128 -24.13 -15.52 -13.65
CA TYR A 128 -24.68 -16.89 -13.62
C TYR A 128 -24.98 -17.35 -12.18
N ASP A 129 -24.12 -16.98 -11.23
CA ASP A 129 -24.27 -17.31 -9.81
C ASP A 129 -25.24 -16.37 -9.06
N TYR A 130 -25.93 -15.46 -9.76
CA TYR A 130 -26.77 -14.43 -9.15
C TYR A 130 -27.86 -14.98 -8.21
N TYR A 131 -28.51 -16.08 -8.58
CA TYR A 131 -29.58 -16.69 -7.77
C TYR A 131 -29.08 -17.73 -6.76
N SER A 132 -27.84 -18.21 -6.91
CA SER A 132 -27.25 -19.24 -6.05
C SER A 132 -26.34 -18.66 -4.96
N ASP A 133 -25.76 -17.48 -5.18
CA ASP A 133 -24.86 -16.80 -4.26
C ASP A 133 -25.32 -15.37 -3.96
N ILE A 134 -25.59 -15.10 -2.68
CA ILE A 134 -25.96 -13.78 -2.16
C ILE A 134 -24.88 -12.72 -2.43
N ASN A 135 -23.62 -13.12 -2.53
CA ASN A 135 -22.50 -12.23 -2.83
C ASN A 135 -22.53 -11.81 -4.29
N ALA A 136 -22.79 -12.77 -5.19
CA ALA A 136 -22.98 -12.51 -6.60
C ALA A 136 -24.18 -11.59 -6.82
N GLN A 137 -25.30 -11.85 -6.12
CA GLN A 137 -26.49 -10.99 -6.11
C GLN A 137 -26.13 -9.55 -5.72
N THR A 138 -25.56 -9.37 -4.52
CA THR A 138 -25.20 -8.05 -3.99
C THR A 138 -24.24 -7.30 -4.92
N THR A 139 -23.26 -8.02 -5.48
CA THR A 139 -22.26 -7.43 -6.38
C THR A 139 -22.88 -6.95 -7.69
N VAL A 140 -23.73 -7.78 -8.31
CA VAL A 140 -24.41 -7.43 -9.56
C VAL A 140 -25.43 -6.31 -9.33
N ASP A 141 -26.19 -6.36 -8.23
CA ASP A 141 -27.16 -5.34 -7.88
C ASP A 141 -26.48 -3.98 -7.66
N PHE A 142 -25.42 -3.96 -6.86
CA PHE A 142 -24.61 -2.76 -6.62
C PHE A 142 -24.03 -2.21 -7.92
N MET A 143 -23.44 -3.08 -8.75
CA MET A 143 -22.87 -2.68 -10.04
C MET A 143 -23.93 -2.03 -10.95
N GLN A 144 -25.12 -2.64 -11.08
CA GLN A 144 -26.17 -2.13 -11.95
C GLN A 144 -26.73 -0.79 -11.48
N GLN A 145 -26.91 -0.63 -10.17
CA GLN A 145 -27.39 0.62 -9.59
C GLN A 145 -26.34 1.73 -9.67
N GLU A 146 -25.08 1.44 -9.33
CA GLU A 146 -24.00 2.42 -9.30
C GLU A 146 -23.58 2.87 -10.71
N LEU A 147 -23.54 1.94 -11.66
CA LEU A 147 -23.19 2.23 -13.06
C LEU A 147 -24.40 2.60 -13.92
N GLN A 148 -25.61 2.54 -13.37
CA GLN A 148 -26.87 2.80 -14.07
C GLN A 148 -26.96 2.03 -15.40
N CYS A 149 -26.73 0.72 -15.33
CA CYS A 149 -26.64 -0.19 -16.49
C CYS A 149 -27.42 -1.47 -16.24
N CYS A 150 -27.69 -2.24 -17.30
CA CYS A 150 -28.36 -3.53 -17.15
C CYS A 150 -27.76 -4.63 -18.03
N GLY A 151 -27.50 -5.78 -17.41
CA GLY A 151 -26.79 -6.91 -18.01
C GLY A 151 -25.32 -6.61 -18.33
N ILE A 152 -24.65 -7.51 -19.03
CA ILE A 152 -23.24 -7.34 -19.41
C ILE A 152 -23.16 -6.42 -20.63
N THR A 153 -23.95 -6.73 -21.66
CA THR A 153 -24.09 -6.02 -22.91
C THR A 153 -25.43 -5.29 -23.01
N ASN A 154 -26.51 -5.90 -22.51
CA ASN A 154 -27.85 -5.32 -22.44
C ASN A 154 -28.77 -6.13 -21.52
N ALA A 155 -29.99 -5.63 -21.28
CA ALA A 155 -30.96 -6.27 -20.40
C ALA A 155 -31.40 -7.69 -20.82
N SER A 156 -31.25 -8.08 -22.10
CA SER A 156 -31.63 -9.41 -22.58
C SER A 156 -30.68 -10.52 -22.11
N ASP A 157 -29.50 -10.16 -21.61
CA ASP A 157 -28.55 -11.12 -21.01
C ASP A 157 -29.18 -11.90 -19.83
N TRP A 158 -30.16 -11.28 -19.14
CA TRP A 158 -30.89 -11.91 -18.04
C TRP A 158 -31.79 -13.06 -18.47
N ASN A 159 -32.22 -13.12 -19.74
CA ASN A 159 -33.10 -14.18 -20.22
C ASN A 159 -32.44 -15.56 -20.06
N ASN A 160 -31.16 -15.67 -20.41
CA ASN A 160 -30.41 -16.92 -20.33
C ASN A 160 -30.17 -17.35 -18.88
N ILE A 161 -29.87 -16.40 -18.00
CA ILE A 161 -29.60 -16.65 -16.58
C ILE A 161 -30.88 -17.10 -15.87
N TYR A 162 -31.98 -16.39 -16.11
CA TYR A 162 -33.28 -16.73 -15.53
C TYR A 162 -33.76 -18.10 -16.02
N ALA A 163 -33.66 -18.38 -17.32
CA ALA A 163 -34.04 -19.68 -17.88
C ALA A 163 -33.21 -20.84 -17.31
N ALA A 164 -31.91 -20.64 -17.10
CA ALA A 164 -31.02 -21.61 -16.46
C ALA A 164 -31.42 -21.87 -15.00
N HIS A 165 -31.82 -20.83 -14.26
CA HIS A 165 -32.25 -20.96 -12.87
C HIS A 165 -33.61 -21.66 -12.72
N THR A 166 -34.60 -21.33 -13.55
CA THR A 166 -35.97 -21.89 -13.45
C THR A 166 -36.16 -23.22 -14.18
N GLY A 167 -35.19 -23.65 -14.99
CA GLY A 167 -35.28 -24.86 -15.80
C GLY A 167 -36.33 -24.79 -16.92
N ASP A 168 -36.79 -23.58 -17.27
CA ASP A 168 -37.85 -23.36 -18.25
C ASP A 168 -37.26 -22.85 -19.58
N SER A 169 -36.99 -23.79 -20.49
CA SER A 169 -36.39 -23.51 -21.80
C SER A 169 -37.37 -22.90 -22.82
N SER A 170 -38.66 -22.81 -22.49
CA SER A 170 -39.66 -22.12 -23.35
C SER A 170 -39.39 -20.61 -23.49
N LEU A 171 -38.53 -20.08 -22.61
CA LEU A 171 -38.15 -18.66 -22.52
C LEU A 171 -37.18 -18.17 -23.61
N ILE A 172 -36.54 -19.08 -24.36
CA ILE A 172 -35.50 -18.73 -25.35
C ILE A 172 -36.11 -18.30 -26.70
N SER A 173 -37.42 -18.55 -26.93
CA SER A 173 -38.04 -18.44 -28.27
C SER A 173 -39.25 -17.51 -28.40
N ALA A 174 -39.55 -16.68 -27.41
CA ALA A 174 -40.70 -15.77 -27.48
C ALA A 174 -40.29 -14.29 -27.52
N LEU A 175 -40.36 -13.69 -28.71
CA LEU A 175 -40.65 -12.27 -28.91
C LEU A 175 -41.76 -12.20 -29.98
N PRO A 176 -42.75 -11.28 -29.94
CA PRO A 176 -42.91 -10.11 -29.08
C PRO A 176 -44.33 -9.96 -28.46
N GLU A 177 -44.40 -9.77 -27.14
CA GLU A 177 -45.52 -9.06 -26.48
C GLU A 177 -44.92 -8.20 -25.35
N PRO A 178 -45.51 -7.04 -25.02
CA PRO A 178 -44.80 -6.00 -24.30
C PRO A 178 -44.36 -6.52 -22.93
N LEU A 179 -43.05 -6.44 -22.72
CA LEU A 179 -42.34 -6.49 -21.44
C LEU A 179 -43.02 -7.35 -20.36
N ASN A 180 -42.83 -8.67 -20.46
CA ASN A 180 -42.88 -9.53 -19.28
C ASN A 180 -41.67 -9.27 -18.38
N LEU A 181 -41.81 -8.20 -17.65
CA LEU A 181 -40.84 -7.53 -16.79
C LEU A 181 -40.71 -8.18 -15.41
N LYS A 182 -41.14 -9.43 -15.35
CA LYS A 182 -41.00 -10.34 -14.23
C LYS A 182 -39.63 -11.03 -14.18
N LYS A 183 -38.73 -10.74 -15.13
CA LYS A 183 -37.54 -11.59 -15.44
C LYS A 183 -36.21 -10.82 -15.43
N ILE A 184 -36.17 -9.65 -14.81
CA ILE A 184 -34.96 -8.87 -14.56
C ILE A 184 -34.94 -8.44 -13.09
N PRO A 185 -33.77 -8.37 -12.45
CA PRO A 185 -33.68 -7.96 -11.05
C PRO A 185 -34.02 -6.48 -10.88
N GLY A 186 -34.56 -6.12 -9.72
CA GLY A 186 -34.98 -4.74 -9.42
C GLY A 186 -33.84 -3.72 -9.49
N SER A 187 -32.58 -4.14 -9.30
CA SER A 187 -31.37 -3.34 -9.47
C SER A 187 -31.14 -2.81 -10.89
N CYS A 188 -31.69 -3.48 -11.90
CA CYS A 188 -31.59 -3.11 -13.31
C CYS A 188 -32.63 -2.04 -13.71
N CYS A 189 -33.60 -1.73 -12.85
CA CYS A 189 -34.69 -0.81 -13.12
C CYS A 189 -34.28 0.65 -12.94
N ALA A 190 -34.38 1.45 -14.01
CA ALA A 190 -34.17 2.88 -13.99
C ALA A 190 -35.39 3.64 -13.46
N GLU A 191 -36.59 3.21 -13.88
CA GLU A 191 -37.86 3.82 -13.51
C GLU A 191 -38.94 2.75 -13.39
N PHE A 192 -39.88 2.93 -12.48
CA PHE A 192 -41.07 2.07 -12.36
C PHE A 192 -42.27 2.85 -12.88
N SER A 193 -42.81 2.42 -14.02
CA SER A 193 -44.04 2.98 -14.60
C SER A 193 -45.25 2.31 -13.96
N ASP A 194 -46.23 3.11 -13.53
CA ASP A 194 -47.51 2.64 -13.01
C ASP A 194 -48.56 2.69 -14.13
N TYR A 195 -48.59 1.64 -14.94
CA TYR A 195 -49.61 1.46 -15.97
C TYR A 195 -50.53 0.31 -15.54
N LEU A 196 -51.79 0.65 -15.28
CA LEU A 196 -52.89 -0.32 -15.16
C LEU A 196 -52.65 -1.42 -14.09
N GLU A 197 -52.36 -1.03 -12.84
CA GLU A 197 -52.13 -1.92 -11.68
C GLU A 197 -50.94 -2.90 -11.80
N ASN A 198 -50.11 -2.77 -12.84
CA ASN A 198 -48.88 -3.55 -13.01
C ASN A 198 -47.66 -2.61 -12.98
N MET A 199 -46.79 -2.80 -11.99
CA MET A 199 -45.56 -2.03 -11.86
C MET A 199 -44.55 -2.45 -12.93
N GLU A 200 -44.30 -1.57 -13.91
CA GLU A 200 -43.44 -1.83 -15.07
C GLU A 200 -42.04 -1.17 -14.94
N CYS A 201 -41.03 -1.95 -14.56
CA CYS A 201 -39.58 -1.66 -14.54
C CYS A 201 -38.95 -1.37 -15.92
N ILE A 202 -38.72 -0.10 -16.23
CA ILE A 202 -37.96 0.29 -17.42
C ILE A 202 -36.48 0.06 -17.12
N PRO A 203 -35.77 -0.87 -17.81
CA PRO A 203 -34.38 -1.17 -17.50
C PRO A 203 -33.44 -0.04 -17.94
N PHE A 204 -32.30 0.09 -17.27
CA PHE A 204 -31.24 1.00 -17.71
C PHE A 204 -30.80 0.75 -19.16
N ALA A 205 -30.54 1.83 -19.88
CA ALA A 205 -30.10 1.77 -21.27
C ALA A 205 -28.61 1.41 -21.36
N GLY A 206 -28.31 0.23 -21.91
CA GLY A 206 -26.96 -0.22 -22.19
C GLY A 206 -26.36 -1.16 -21.14
N GLY A 207 -25.34 -1.92 -21.56
CA GLY A 207 -24.67 -2.90 -20.73
C GLY A 207 -23.63 -2.33 -19.77
N CYS A 208 -23.38 -3.05 -18.69
CA CYS A 208 -22.43 -2.67 -17.66
C CYS A 208 -20.97 -2.75 -18.14
N LEU A 209 -20.65 -3.63 -19.09
CA LEU A 209 -19.27 -3.78 -19.57
C LEU A 209 -18.77 -2.53 -20.31
N SER A 210 -19.63 -1.88 -21.11
CA SER A 210 -19.23 -0.64 -21.83
C SER A 210 -19.05 0.52 -20.86
N HIS A 211 -19.95 0.69 -19.89
CA HIS A 211 -19.84 1.71 -18.84
C HIS A 211 -18.61 1.51 -17.98
N MET A 212 -18.33 0.28 -17.56
CA MET A 212 -17.14 -0.04 -16.77
C MET A 212 -15.85 0.25 -17.55
N LYS A 213 -15.79 -0.09 -18.84
CA LYS A 213 -14.63 0.28 -19.69
C LYS A 213 -14.45 1.79 -19.80
N PHE A 214 -15.54 2.54 -19.98
CA PHE A 214 -15.48 3.99 -20.07
C PHE A 214 -14.95 4.60 -18.77
N LEU A 215 -15.43 4.14 -17.62
CA LEU A 215 -14.95 4.59 -16.30
C LEU A 215 -13.49 4.23 -16.05
N VAL A 216 -13.08 3.00 -16.39
CA VAL A 216 -11.67 2.58 -16.29
C VAL A 216 -10.80 3.44 -17.20
N GLY A 217 -11.22 3.70 -18.44
CA GLY A 217 -10.50 4.56 -19.37
C GLY A 217 -10.37 6.00 -18.88
N GLN A 218 -11.46 6.58 -18.34
CA GLN A 218 -11.46 7.93 -17.79
C GLN A 218 -10.59 8.03 -16.53
N SER A 219 -10.62 7.00 -15.69
CA SER A 219 -9.83 6.93 -14.45
C SER A 219 -8.37 6.54 -14.69
N ALA A 220 -8.03 5.96 -15.86
CA ALA A 220 -6.68 5.52 -16.18
C ALA A 220 -5.66 6.67 -16.09
N LEU A 221 -6.06 7.88 -16.46
CA LEU A 221 -5.20 9.05 -16.33
C LEU A 221 -4.89 9.37 -14.86
N LEU A 222 -5.88 9.31 -13.98
CA LEU A 222 -5.70 9.53 -12.54
C LEU A 222 -4.82 8.44 -11.91
N LEU A 223 -5.00 7.19 -12.32
CA LEU A 223 -4.16 6.08 -11.85
C LEU A 223 -2.72 6.23 -12.33
N ALA A 224 -2.51 6.64 -13.58
CA ALA A 224 -1.18 6.87 -14.14
C ALA A 224 -0.44 8.02 -13.45
N THR A 225 -1.13 9.13 -13.16
CA THR A 225 -0.52 10.27 -12.46
C THR A 225 -0.20 9.94 -11.00
N ALA A 226 -1.06 9.16 -10.33
CA ALA A 226 -0.81 8.67 -8.98
C ALA A 226 0.42 7.73 -8.94
N ALA A 227 0.49 6.75 -9.85
CA ALA A 227 1.64 5.84 -9.95
C ALA A 227 2.95 6.60 -10.23
N MET A 228 2.94 7.54 -11.17
CA MET A 228 4.12 8.38 -11.44
C MET A 228 4.56 9.19 -10.22
N SER A 229 3.60 9.73 -9.46
CA SER A 229 3.88 10.46 -8.22
C SER A 229 4.51 9.57 -7.17
N ILE A 230 3.99 8.34 -7.00
CA ILE A 230 4.53 7.34 -6.07
C ILE A 230 5.96 6.96 -6.47
N ALA A 231 6.21 6.68 -7.76
CA ALA A 231 7.53 6.37 -8.28
C ALA A 231 8.56 7.49 -7.99
N ILE A 232 8.18 8.76 -8.19
CA ILE A 232 9.04 9.91 -7.87
C ILE A 232 9.32 9.98 -6.35
N LEU A 233 8.30 9.81 -5.51
CA LEU A 233 8.46 9.81 -4.06
C LEU A 233 9.37 8.67 -3.57
N GLN A 234 9.27 7.48 -4.15
CA GLN A 234 10.15 6.35 -3.84
C GLN A 234 11.60 6.67 -4.21
N LEU A 235 11.85 7.22 -5.40
CA LEU A 235 13.21 7.61 -5.83
C LEU A 235 13.81 8.65 -4.89
N LEU A 236 13.05 9.68 -4.51
CA LEU A 236 13.48 10.67 -3.52
C LEU A 236 13.77 10.01 -2.16
N GLY A 237 12.91 9.08 -1.71
CA GLY A 237 13.11 8.31 -0.48
C GLY A 237 14.41 7.49 -0.49
N VAL A 238 14.72 6.83 -1.61
CA VAL A 238 15.98 6.10 -1.80
C VAL A 238 17.17 7.05 -1.77
N MET A 239 17.09 8.17 -2.51
CA MET A 239 18.17 9.17 -2.55
C MET A 239 18.46 9.77 -1.16
N PHE A 240 17.42 10.13 -0.42
CA PHE A 240 17.56 10.65 0.94
C PHE A 240 18.04 9.59 1.93
N GLY A 241 17.52 8.36 1.84
CA GLY A 241 17.96 7.23 2.67
C GLY A 241 19.45 6.92 2.47
N CYS A 242 19.91 6.81 1.21
CA CYS A 242 21.32 6.58 0.88
C CYS A 242 22.21 7.74 1.34
N SER A 243 21.78 8.98 1.15
CA SER A 243 22.51 10.17 1.60
C SER A 243 22.66 10.21 3.11
N LEU A 244 21.58 9.90 3.84
CA LEU A 244 21.57 9.84 5.30
C LEU A 244 22.43 8.67 5.82
N ALA A 245 22.33 7.49 5.20
CA ALA A 245 23.16 6.35 5.55
C ALA A 245 24.65 6.64 5.33
N LYS A 246 25.02 7.28 4.22
CA LYS A 246 26.40 7.70 3.94
C LYS A 246 26.89 8.71 4.97
N SER A 247 26.08 9.72 5.28
CA SER A 247 26.38 10.72 6.32
C SER A 247 26.65 10.07 7.67
N ILE A 248 25.76 9.19 8.13
CA ILE A 248 25.90 8.54 9.44
C ILE A 248 27.15 7.64 9.46
N ARG A 249 27.43 6.90 8.38
CA ARG A 249 28.65 6.11 8.25
C ARG A 249 29.89 7.00 8.35
N LEU A 250 29.93 8.12 7.62
CA LEU A 250 31.04 9.07 7.66
C LEU A 250 31.25 9.61 9.08
N HIS A 251 30.21 10.09 9.76
CA HIS A 251 30.31 10.58 11.13
C HIS A 251 30.77 9.50 12.12
N LYS A 252 30.32 8.26 11.96
CA LYS A 252 30.77 7.15 12.81
C LYS A 252 32.26 6.83 12.57
N THR A 253 32.70 6.82 11.31
CA THR A 253 34.10 6.63 10.94
C THR A 253 34.99 7.76 11.45
N GLU A 254 34.56 9.02 11.33
CA GLU A 254 35.30 10.18 11.87
C GLU A 254 35.45 10.12 13.39
N ARG A 255 34.38 9.73 14.12
CA ARG A 255 34.44 9.57 15.59
C ARG A 255 35.41 8.45 16.00
N LEU A 256 35.46 7.36 15.25
CA LEU A 256 36.40 6.27 15.49
C LEU A 256 37.84 6.72 15.20
N ARG A 257 38.09 7.43 14.10
CA ARG A 257 39.40 8.00 13.77
C ARG A 257 39.90 8.96 14.85
N ARG A 258 39.06 9.91 15.32
CA ARG A 258 39.43 10.84 16.40
C ARG A 258 39.77 10.12 17.72
N ARG A 259 39.07 9.01 18.04
CA ARG A 259 39.39 8.18 19.22
C ARG A 259 40.73 7.45 19.06
N GLN A 260 41.06 7.00 17.84
CA GLN A 260 42.36 6.38 17.55
C GLN A 260 43.49 7.41 17.66
N GLU A 261 43.34 8.59 17.05
CA GLU A 261 44.30 9.70 17.15
C GLU A 261 44.56 10.09 18.62
N LEU A 262 43.51 10.22 19.43
CA LEU A 262 43.65 10.51 20.87
C LEU A 262 44.39 9.40 21.62
N ARG A 263 44.13 8.13 21.28
CA ARG A 263 44.82 6.98 21.91
C ARG A 263 46.30 6.95 21.53
N GLU A 264 46.65 7.24 20.28
CA GLU A 264 48.05 7.33 19.83
C GLU A 264 48.78 8.49 20.50
N GLN A 265 48.15 9.66 20.62
CA GLN A 265 48.70 10.80 21.34
C GLN A 265 48.99 10.47 22.82
N LEU A 266 48.08 9.78 23.49
CA LEU A 266 48.28 9.33 24.86
C LEU A 266 49.46 8.35 24.96
N VAL A 267 49.54 7.33 24.09
CA VAL A 267 50.65 6.36 24.09
C VAL A 267 52.00 7.05 23.85
N ASN A 268 52.10 7.95 22.87
CA ASN A 268 53.34 8.69 22.61
C ASN A 268 53.76 9.58 23.78
N SER A 269 52.79 10.20 24.47
CA SER A 269 53.06 11.00 25.67
C SER A 269 53.62 10.14 26.82
N TYR A 270 53.06 8.94 27.04
CA TYR A 270 53.59 8.00 28.05
C TYR A 270 54.99 7.50 27.72
N THR A 271 55.27 7.17 26.45
CA THR A 271 56.61 6.71 26.02
C THR A 271 57.68 7.76 26.28
N GLN A 272 57.39 9.05 26.02
CA GLN A 272 58.30 10.16 26.32
C GLN A 272 58.59 10.30 27.82
N LEU A 273 57.58 10.13 28.68
CA LEU A 273 57.78 10.11 30.14
C LEU A 273 58.62 8.91 30.60
N GLY A 274 58.45 7.73 30.00
CA GLY A 274 59.23 6.54 30.34
C GLY A 274 60.71 6.61 29.96
N THR A 275 61.06 7.40 28.94
CA THR A 275 62.45 7.67 28.54
C THR A 275 63.14 8.77 29.36
N ALA A 276 62.38 9.55 30.13
CA ALA A 276 62.91 10.53 31.06
C ALA A 276 63.23 9.85 32.41
N ASP A 277 64.52 9.74 32.71
CA ASP A 277 65.18 9.24 33.94
C ASP A 277 64.23 8.77 35.08
N PRO A 278 64.17 7.47 35.42
CA PRO A 278 63.16 6.88 36.32
C PRO A 278 63.18 7.39 37.77
N LYS A 279 64.14 8.24 38.14
CA LYS A 279 64.28 8.79 39.49
C LYS A 279 63.45 10.05 39.77
N LYS A 280 62.76 10.65 38.78
CA LYS A 280 62.05 11.94 38.99
C LYS A 280 60.56 11.99 38.63
N THR A 281 59.96 10.94 38.05
CA THR A 281 58.71 11.12 37.28
C THR A 281 57.46 10.39 37.80
N PHE A 282 57.48 9.82 39.00
CA PHE A 282 56.26 9.27 39.61
C PHE A 282 55.80 10.12 40.81
N PRO A 283 54.82 11.04 40.65
CA PRO A 283 53.94 11.33 41.75
C PRO A 283 53.01 10.12 41.89
N VAL A 284 53.25 9.31 42.91
CA VAL A 284 52.32 8.26 43.33
C VAL A 284 51.02 8.95 43.71
N VAL A 285 49.99 8.85 42.87
CA VAL A 285 48.63 9.26 43.22
C VAL A 285 48.11 8.18 44.17
N PHE A 286 48.33 8.39 45.47
CA PHE A 286 47.68 7.61 46.50
C PHE A 286 46.18 7.96 46.47
N MET A 287 45.34 6.99 46.10
CA MET A 287 43.92 7.06 46.44
C MET A 287 43.81 6.79 47.95
N ASP A 288 43.37 7.80 48.68
CA ASP A 288 43.11 7.67 50.12
C ASP A 288 41.89 6.77 50.33
N HIS A 289 42.08 5.70 51.11
CA HIS A 289 41.02 4.76 51.44
C HIS A 289 40.36 5.28 52.72
N GLU A 290 39.22 5.96 52.59
CA GLU A 290 38.41 6.36 53.76
C GLU A 290 38.08 5.12 54.61
N ASN A 291 38.73 5.02 55.76
CA ASN A 291 38.44 3.99 56.75
C ASN A 291 37.31 4.50 57.66
N LYS A 292 36.10 4.01 57.43
CA LYS A 292 34.99 4.14 58.37
C LYS A 292 35.17 3.18 59.54
N SER A 293 35.61 3.70 60.69
CA SER A 293 35.25 3.20 62.04
C SER A 293 35.80 4.21 63.07
N SER A 294 34.99 5.01 63.77
CA SER A 294 34.05 4.68 64.85
C SER A 294 34.56 5.39 66.12
N THR A 295 33.75 6.25 66.74
CA THR A 295 33.40 6.26 68.19
C THR A 295 32.84 7.62 68.60
N ALA A 296 31.53 7.66 68.83
CA ALA A 296 30.93 8.01 70.12
C ALA A 296 29.46 7.54 70.09
#